data_AF-A0A822C2D7-F1
#
_entry.id   AF-A0A822C2D7-F1
#
_cell.length_a   1.000
_cell.length_b   1.000
_cell.length_c   1.000
_cell.angle_alpha   90.00
_cell.angle_beta   90.00
_cell.angle_gamma   90.00
#
_symmetry.space_group_name_H-M   'P 1'
#
loop_
_entity.id
_entity.type
_entity.pdbx_description
1 polymer ?
#
loop_
_entity_poly.entity_id
_entity_poly.type
_entity_poly.pdbx_seq_one_letter_code
_entity_poly.pdbx_strand_id
1 'polypeptide(L)'
;LGYTNTQGPLMSIPPYVSACVFAVAGSFSVTRFNEHGYHVAFFIIIAGVSFALMAIFDRVSSVAVYISGCCACTGKYSAYALLIAWLAKNLSGRIRRSLAVAFVVGLGQIGGAILPFIMHDKNEPNFRQIHTTYAIVMAVIMFPTLLLRFVSTNRANSAAINHIEVLEQPNSVHDA
;
A
#
# COMPACT_ATOMS: atom_id res chain seq x y z
N LEU A 1 -23.74 -9.50 -7.74
CA LEU A 1 -23.67 -10.24 -9.02
C LEU A 1 -24.35 -11.59 -8.80
N GLY A 2 -25.33 -11.97 -9.62
CA GLY A 2 -26.16 -13.17 -9.43
C GLY A 2 -25.44 -14.51 -9.71
N TYR A 3 -24.28 -14.73 -9.11
CA TYR A 3 -23.51 -15.95 -9.24
C TYR A 3 -23.88 -16.96 -8.16
N THR A 4 -24.19 -18.19 -8.56
CA THR A 4 -24.37 -19.35 -7.69
C THR A 4 -23.16 -19.57 -6.76
N ASN A 5 -23.39 -20.07 -5.54
CA ASN A 5 -22.42 -20.22 -4.44
C ASN A 5 -21.04 -20.82 -4.82
N THR A 6 -20.94 -21.56 -5.92
CA THR A 6 -19.69 -22.17 -6.40
C THR A 6 -18.90 -21.30 -7.40
N GLN A 7 -19.51 -20.31 -8.04
CA GLN A 7 -18.88 -19.46 -9.07
C GLN A 7 -18.24 -18.18 -8.51
N GLY A 8 -18.67 -17.71 -7.33
CA GLY A 8 -18.09 -16.54 -6.67
C GLY A 8 -16.58 -16.67 -6.39
N PRO A 9 -16.11 -17.79 -5.79
CA PRO A 9 -14.68 -18.01 -5.57
C PRO A 9 -13.88 -18.20 -6.85
N LEU A 10 -14.48 -18.78 -7.90
CA LEU A 10 -13.79 -19.02 -9.18
C LEU A 10 -13.43 -17.70 -9.88
N MET A 11 -14.29 -16.69 -9.77
CA MET A 11 -14.06 -15.37 -10.36
C MET A 11 -13.02 -14.52 -9.64
N SER A 12 -12.65 -14.85 -8.40
CA SER A 12 -11.63 -14.12 -7.65
C SER A 12 -10.20 -14.61 -7.92
N ILE A 13 -10.04 -15.82 -8.47
CA ILE A 13 -8.74 -16.41 -8.81
C ILE A 13 -7.92 -15.53 -9.79
N PRO A 14 -8.46 -15.07 -10.94
CA PRO A 14 -7.69 -14.28 -11.89
C PRO A 14 -7.12 -12.96 -11.30
N PRO A 15 -7.89 -12.17 -10.51
CA PRO A 15 -7.36 -11.01 -9.78
C PRO A 15 -6.17 -11.33 -8.86
N TYR A 16 -6.17 -12.48 -8.18
CA TYR A 16 -5.07 -12.86 -7.29
C TYR A 16 -3.81 -13.26 -8.08
N VAL A 17 -3.98 -13.96 -9.20
CA VAL A 17 -2.86 -14.33 -10.08
C VAL A 17 -2.22 -13.08 -10.67
N SER A 18 -3.03 -12.13 -11.19
CA SER A 18 -2.49 -10.86 -11.68
C SER A 18 -1.78 -10.09 -10.58
N ALA A 19 -2.36 -10.02 -9.38
CA ALA A 19 -1.74 -9.37 -8.23
C ALA A 19 -0.37 -9.98 -7.89
N CYS A 20 -0.23 -11.30 -7.93
CA CYS A 20 1.05 -11.97 -7.69
C CYS A 20 2.11 -11.56 -8.72
N VAL A 21 1.77 -11.58 -10.01
CA VAL A 21 2.70 -11.22 -11.09
C VAL A 21 3.19 -9.78 -10.96
N PHE A 22 2.28 -8.82 -10.75
CA PHE A 22 2.65 -7.41 -10.58
C PHE A 22 3.40 -7.15 -9.27
N ALA A 23 3.09 -7.87 -8.20
CA ALA A 23 3.82 -7.76 -6.93
C ALA A 23 5.27 -8.22 -7.08
N VAL A 24 5.51 -9.32 -7.80
CA VAL A 24 6.87 -9.82 -8.11
C VAL A 24 7.61 -8.82 -9.01
N ALA A 25 6.97 -8.36 -10.09
CA ALA A 25 7.56 -7.37 -10.99
C ALA A 25 7.91 -6.06 -10.27
N GLY A 26 6.99 -5.55 -9.43
CA GLY A 26 7.20 -4.36 -8.62
C GLY A 26 8.33 -4.55 -7.61
N SER A 27 8.41 -5.73 -6.97
CA SER A 27 9.49 -6.06 -6.04
C SER A 27 10.85 -6.09 -6.73
N PHE A 28 10.92 -6.69 -7.92
CA PHE A 28 12.14 -6.73 -8.73
C PHE A 28 12.60 -5.32 -9.14
N SER A 29 11.67 -4.46 -9.58
CA SER A 29 11.95 -3.05 -9.90
C SER A 29 12.52 -2.31 -8.69
N VAL A 30 11.90 -2.48 -7.51
CA VAL A 30 12.36 -1.85 -6.28
C VAL A 30 13.76 -2.30 -5.87
N THR A 31 14.09 -3.59 -6.03
CA THR A 31 15.44 -4.10 -5.77
C THR A 31 16.48 -3.45 -6.68
N ARG A 32 16.12 -3.12 -7.93
CA ARG A 32 17.05 -2.50 -8.88
C ARG A 32 17.25 -1.01 -8.65
N PHE A 33 16.18 -0.28 -8.32
CA PHE A 33 16.22 1.17 -8.17
C PHE A 33 16.46 1.63 -6.73
N ASN A 34 16.33 0.76 -5.72
CA ASN A 34 16.45 1.06 -4.29
C ASN A 34 15.47 2.14 -3.76
N GLU A 35 14.53 2.57 -4.60
CA GLU A 35 13.56 3.64 -4.38
C GLU A 35 12.18 3.06 -4.03
N HIS A 36 12.05 2.50 -2.82
CA HIS A 36 10.82 1.86 -2.34
C HIS A 36 9.63 2.83 -2.26
N GLY A 37 9.87 4.09 -1.87
CA GLY A 37 8.81 5.07 -1.60
C GLY A 37 7.99 5.44 -2.84
N TYR A 38 8.64 5.64 -3.99
CA TYR A 38 7.94 6.01 -5.23
C TYR A 38 7.11 4.85 -5.80
N HIS A 39 7.63 3.63 -5.72
CA HIS A 39 6.92 2.45 -6.20
C HIS A 39 5.67 2.18 -5.33
N VAL A 40 5.79 2.30 -4.00
CA VAL A 40 4.64 2.17 -3.09
C VAL A 40 3.57 3.23 -3.41
N ALA A 41 3.96 4.50 -3.57
CA ALA A 41 3.03 5.58 -3.89
C ALA A 41 2.32 5.35 -5.24
N PHE A 42 3.06 4.90 -6.26
CA PHE A 42 2.49 4.59 -7.58
C PHE A 42 1.41 3.50 -7.51
N PHE A 43 1.68 2.38 -6.82
CA PHE A 43 0.69 1.31 -6.67
C PHE A 43 -0.52 1.72 -5.82
N ILE A 44 -0.33 2.60 -4.81
CA ILE A 44 -1.43 3.14 -4.01
C ILE A 44 -2.33 4.04 -4.87
N ILE A 45 -1.76 4.88 -5.74
CA ILE A 45 -2.53 5.74 -6.66
C ILE A 45 -3.37 4.88 -7.61
N ILE A 46 -2.76 3.84 -8.21
CA ILE A 46 -3.48 2.90 -9.09
C ILE A 46 -4.65 2.24 -8.33
N ALA A 47 -4.41 1.78 -7.10
CA ALA A 47 -5.45 1.17 -6.28
C ALA A 47 -6.58 2.17 -5.97
N GLY A 48 -6.25 3.40 -5.56
CA GLY A 48 -7.22 4.45 -5.26
C GLY A 48 -8.09 4.82 -6.45
N VAL A 49 -7.48 5.02 -7.63
CA VAL A 49 -8.21 5.27 -8.89
C VAL A 49 -9.12 4.09 -9.23
N SER A 50 -8.65 2.86 -9.06
CA SER A 50 -9.43 1.66 -9.36
C SER A 50 -10.67 1.53 -8.45
N PHE A 51 -10.53 1.82 -7.15
CA PHE A 51 -11.68 1.85 -6.23
C PHE A 51 -12.66 2.98 -6.54
N ALA A 52 -12.17 4.15 -6.95
CA ALA A 52 -13.03 5.26 -7.39
C ALA A 52 -13.82 4.88 -8.67
N LEU A 53 -13.16 4.26 -9.65
CA LEU A 53 -13.81 3.75 -10.86
C LEU A 53 -14.88 2.69 -10.52
N MET A 54 -14.60 1.81 -9.57
CA MET A 54 -15.56 0.80 -9.13
C MET A 54 -16.81 1.41 -8.48
N ALA A 55 -16.67 2.51 -7.74
CA ALA A 55 -17.79 3.25 -7.15
C ALA A 55 -18.63 4.03 -8.19
N ILE A 56 -18.05 4.38 -9.35
CA ILE A 56 -18.71 5.07 -10.45
C ILE A 56 -19.43 4.08 -11.37
N PHE A 57 -18.78 2.97 -11.74
CA PHE A 57 -19.29 1.99 -12.69
C PHE A 57 -20.27 0.97 -12.10
N ASP A 58 -20.50 1.00 -10.78
CA ASP A 58 -21.38 0.09 -10.04
C ASP A 58 -22.78 -0.09 -10.69
N ARG A 59 -23.29 0.95 -11.36
CA ARG A 59 -24.61 0.95 -12.03
C ARG A 59 -24.57 0.92 -13.56
N VAL A 60 -23.38 0.91 -14.17
CA VAL A 60 -23.21 1.10 -15.62
C VAL A 60 -22.88 -0.21 -16.34
N SER A 61 -21.92 -0.98 -15.83
CA SER A 61 -21.49 -2.23 -16.46
C SER A 61 -20.79 -3.16 -15.48
N SER A 62 -21.28 -4.40 -15.39
CA SER A 62 -20.66 -5.43 -14.54
C SER A 62 -19.25 -5.82 -15.01
N VAL A 63 -18.94 -5.66 -16.30
CA VAL A 63 -17.61 -5.93 -16.86
C VAL A 63 -16.61 -4.86 -16.43
N ALA A 64 -17.01 -3.58 -16.47
CA ALA A 64 -16.16 -2.48 -16.03
C ALA A 64 -15.85 -2.58 -14.52
N VAL A 65 -16.85 -2.95 -13.71
CA VAL A 65 -16.67 -3.23 -12.28
C VAL A 65 -15.67 -4.36 -12.07
N TYR A 66 -15.80 -5.48 -12.80
CA TYR A 66 -14.86 -6.60 -12.66
C TYR A 66 -13.43 -6.23 -13.02
N ILE A 67 -13.21 -5.54 -14.14
CA ILE A 67 -11.87 -5.08 -14.57
C ILE A 67 -11.29 -4.10 -13.54
N SER A 68 -12.08 -3.14 -13.07
CA SER A 68 -11.64 -2.19 -12.03
C SER A 68 -11.30 -2.90 -10.72
N GLY A 69 -12.03 -3.97 -10.36
CA GLY A 69 -11.74 -4.83 -9.22
C GLY A 69 -10.41 -5.59 -9.37
N CYS A 70 -10.14 -6.15 -10.56
CA CYS A 70 -8.84 -6.79 -10.85
C CYS A 70 -7.66 -5.81 -10.67
N CYS A 71 -7.80 -4.58 -11.18
CA CYS A 71 -6.80 -3.53 -11.02
C CYS A 71 -6.64 -3.10 -9.55
N ALA A 72 -7.74 -2.95 -8.81
CA ALA A 72 -7.74 -2.60 -7.40
C ALA A 72 -7.04 -3.68 -6.54
N CYS A 73 -7.34 -4.95 -6.77
CA CYS A 73 -6.67 -6.08 -6.12
C CYS A 73 -5.17 -6.04 -6.39
N THR A 74 -4.79 -5.92 -7.66
CA THR A 74 -3.40 -5.92 -8.10
C THR A 74 -2.60 -4.78 -7.44
N GLY A 75 -3.11 -3.55 -7.48
CA GLY A 75 -2.46 -2.39 -6.86
C GLY A 75 -2.33 -2.52 -5.34
N LYS A 76 -3.41 -2.93 -4.67
CA LYS A 76 -3.44 -3.07 -3.20
C LYS A 76 -2.45 -4.11 -2.70
N TYR A 77 -2.44 -5.31 -3.28
CA TYR A 77 -1.55 -6.39 -2.82
C TYR A 77 -0.08 -6.11 -3.13
N SER A 78 0.21 -5.51 -4.29
CA SER A 78 1.57 -5.09 -4.64
C SER A 78 2.07 -3.99 -3.69
N ALA A 79 1.27 -2.95 -3.45
CA ALA A 79 1.62 -1.89 -2.50
C ALA A 79 1.86 -2.43 -1.09
N TYR A 80 1.04 -3.37 -0.63
CA TYR A 80 1.18 -3.99 0.69
C TYR A 80 2.48 -4.77 0.85
N ALA A 81 2.86 -5.58 -0.13
CA ALA A 81 4.11 -6.32 -0.13
C ALA A 81 5.34 -5.38 -0.08
N LEU A 82 5.34 -4.34 -0.93
CA LEU A 82 6.42 -3.36 -0.98
C LEU A 82 6.51 -2.54 0.31
N LEU A 83 5.36 -2.19 0.92
CA LEU A 83 5.29 -1.43 2.17
C LEU A 83 5.91 -2.21 3.34
N ILE A 84 5.57 -3.50 3.48
CA ILE A 84 6.14 -4.37 4.53
C ILE A 84 7.65 -4.49 4.36
N ALA A 85 8.12 -4.73 3.12
CA ALA A 85 9.55 -4.82 2.82
C ALA A 85 10.29 -3.51 3.18
N TRP A 86 9.68 -2.37 2.87
CA TRP A 86 10.23 -1.06 3.20
C TRP A 86 10.22 -0.78 4.70
N LEU A 87 9.15 -1.12 5.41
CA LEU A 87 9.07 -0.96 6.87
C LEU A 87 10.15 -1.79 7.59
N ALA A 88 10.34 -3.03 7.17
CA ALA A 88 11.39 -3.91 7.70
C ALA A 88 12.81 -3.34 7.47
N LYS A 89 13.03 -2.65 6.34
CA LYS A 89 14.30 -2.00 6.02
C LYS A 89 14.58 -0.78 6.89
N ASN A 90 13.56 0.03 7.21
CA ASN A 90 13.72 1.29 7.95
C ASN A 90 13.90 1.11 9.47
N LEU A 91 13.49 -0.03 10.02
CA LEU A 91 13.64 -0.33 11.45
C LEU A 91 14.98 -1.01 11.73
N SER A 92 15.64 -0.66 12.83
CA SER A 92 16.81 -1.38 13.33
C SER A 92 16.41 -2.42 14.39
N GLY A 93 17.02 -3.60 14.33
CA GLY A 93 16.78 -4.70 15.28
C GLY A 93 15.69 -5.69 14.84
N ARG A 94 15.99 -6.99 14.95
CA ARG A 94 15.13 -8.09 14.50
C ARG A 94 13.75 -8.08 15.17
N ILE A 95 13.70 -7.89 16.49
CA ILE A 95 12.44 -7.90 17.25
C ILE A 95 11.54 -6.71 16.88
N ARG A 96 12.11 -5.50 16.76
CA ARG A 96 11.35 -4.29 16.42
C ARG A 96 10.74 -4.39 15.01
N ARG A 97 11.48 -4.96 14.05
CA ARG A 97 10.99 -5.25 12.70
C ARG A 97 9.80 -6.21 12.74
N SER A 98 9.94 -7.34 13.43
CA SER A 98 8.88 -8.36 13.50
C SER A 98 7.61 -7.80 14.16
N LEU A 99 7.74 -7.06 15.26
CA LEU A 99 6.60 -6.44 15.94
C LEU A 99 5.89 -5.40 15.06
N ALA A 100 6.64 -4.54 14.37
CA ALA A 100 6.05 -3.52 13.51
C ALA A 100 5.30 -4.15 12.31
N VAL A 101 5.88 -5.18 11.69
CA VAL A 101 5.20 -5.91 10.60
C VAL A 101 3.94 -6.61 11.12
N ALA A 102 4.04 -7.31 12.26
CA ALA A 102 2.89 -7.98 12.87
C ALA A 102 1.77 -7.00 13.22
N PHE A 103 2.10 -5.80 13.71
CA PHE A 103 1.13 -4.76 14.03
C PHE A 103 0.39 -4.26 12.78
N VAL A 104 1.13 -3.95 11.70
CA VAL A 104 0.53 -3.51 10.43
C VAL A 104 -0.36 -4.58 9.82
N VAL A 105 0.06 -5.86 9.89
CA VAL A 105 -0.75 -6.99 9.41
C VAL A 105 -1.99 -7.18 10.27
N GLY A 106 -1.86 -7.12 11.59
CA GLY A 106 -2.96 -7.25 12.54
C GLY A 106 -4.05 -6.20 12.31
N LEU A 107 -3.67 -4.93 12.15
CA LEU A 107 -4.60 -3.85 11.81
C LEU A 107 -5.34 -4.10 10.49
N GLY A 108 -4.64 -4.64 9.49
CA GLY A 108 -5.26 -5.01 8.22
C GLY A 108 -6.35 -6.08 8.36
N GLN A 109 -6.11 -7.08 9.20
CA GLN A 109 -7.07 -8.16 9.45
C GLN A 109 -8.29 -7.69 10.25
N ILE A 110 -8.12 -6.76 11.19
CA ILE A 110 -9.23 -6.14 11.92
C ILE A 110 -10.18 -5.42 10.96
N GLY A 111 -9.64 -4.65 10.01
CA GLY A 111 -10.46 -3.99 8.97
C GLY A 111 -11.24 -4.99 8.11
N GLY A 112 -10.64 -6.13 7.79
CA GLY A 112 -11.30 -7.24 7.10
C GLY A 112 -12.42 -7.89 7.93
N ALA A 113 -12.23 -8.00 9.24
CA ALA A 113 -13.23 -8.56 10.15
C ALA A 113 -14.43 -7.63 10.38
N ILE A 114 -14.26 -6.31 10.28
CA ILE A 114 -15.34 -5.33 10.43
C ILE A 114 -16.25 -5.29 9.19
N LEU A 115 -15.70 -5.58 8.00
CA LEU A 115 -16.42 -5.45 6.73
C LEU A 115 -17.75 -6.23 6.65
N PRO A 116 -17.83 -7.51 7.07
CA PRO A 116 -19.09 -8.27 7.03
C PRO A 116 -20.18 -7.67 7.92
N PHE A 117 -19.81 -7.00 9.01
CA PHE A 117 -20.78 -6.33 9.89
C PHE A 117 -21.39 -5.10 9.22
N ILE A 118 -20.64 -4.39 8.38
CA ILE A 118 -21.14 -3.26 7.58
C ILE A 118 -22.02 -3.76 6.41
N MET A 119 -21.70 -4.94 5.87
CA MET A 119 -22.46 -5.56 4.76
C MET A 119 -23.80 -6.16 5.18
N HIS A 120 -24.00 -6.46 6.48
CA HIS A 120 -25.19 -7.16 6.98
C HIS A 120 -26.36 -6.22 7.31
N ASP A 121 -26.32 -4.96 6.87
CA ASP A 121 -27.42 -4.04 7.12
C ASP A 121 -28.67 -4.51 6.35
N LYS A 122 -29.76 -4.74 7.09
CA LYS A 122 -30.94 -5.53 6.66
C LYS A 122 -31.68 -4.99 5.44
N ASN A 123 -31.35 -3.78 4.98
CA ASN A 123 -32.21 -3.02 4.08
C ASN A 123 -31.70 -2.89 2.65
N GLU A 124 -30.42 -3.10 2.35
CA GLU A 124 -29.85 -3.27 1.00
C GLU A 124 -28.31 -3.34 1.09
N PRO A 125 -27.63 -4.26 0.37
CA PRO A 125 -26.17 -4.33 0.40
C PRO A 125 -25.56 -3.08 -0.24
N ASN A 126 -25.02 -2.19 0.58
CA ASN A 126 -24.47 -0.89 0.17
C ASN A 126 -23.07 -0.99 -0.46
N PHE A 127 -22.92 -1.75 -1.56
CA PHE A 127 -21.64 -1.99 -2.24
C PHE A 127 -20.86 -0.69 -2.56
N ARG A 128 -21.57 0.36 -2.99
CA ARG A 128 -20.98 1.68 -3.27
C ARG A 128 -20.36 2.34 -2.04
N GLN A 129 -20.98 2.21 -0.87
CA GLN A 129 -20.44 2.77 0.37
C GLN A 129 -19.14 2.04 0.75
N ILE A 130 -19.12 0.71 0.64
CA ILE A 130 -17.91 -0.07 0.91
C ILE A 130 -16.76 0.29 -0.04
N HIS A 131 -17.01 0.39 -1.35
CA HIS A 131 -15.97 0.77 -2.31
C HIS A 131 -15.43 2.18 -2.03
N THR A 132 -16.29 3.11 -1.64
CA THR A 132 -15.90 4.47 -1.27
C THR A 132 -15.06 4.48 0.01
N THR A 133 -15.46 3.72 1.04
CA THR A 133 -14.67 3.56 2.27
C THR A 133 -13.30 2.97 1.97
N TYR A 134 -13.19 1.98 1.08
CA TYR A 134 -11.89 1.46 0.67
C TYR A 134 -11.03 2.51 -0.04
N ALA A 135 -11.60 3.32 -0.93
CA ALA A 135 -10.87 4.42 -1.56
C ALA A 135 -10.34 5.42 -0.52
N ILE A 136 -11.16 5.79 0.47
CA ILE A 136 -10.76 6.68 1.57
C ILE A 136 -9.64 6.05 2.40
N VAL A 137 -9.75 4.77 2.77
CA VAL A 137 -8.72 4.06 3.53
C VAL A 137 -7.40 4.02 2.76
N MET A 138 -7.43 3.78 1.44
CA MET A 138 -6.21 3.82 0.61
C MET A 138 -5.60 5.23 0.59
N ALA A 139 -6.41 6.28 0.51
CA ALA A 139 -5.93 7.66 0.59
C ALA A 139 -5.33 8.00 1.97
N VAL A 140 -5.93 7.51 3.06
CA VAL A 140 -5.40 7.67 4.41
C VAL A 140 -4.08 6.91 4.58
N ILE A 141 -3.91 5.73 3.98
CA ILE A 141 -2.65 4.96 3.99
C ILE A 141 -1.57 5.61 3.11
N MET A 142 -1.97 6.39 2.10
CA MET A 142 -1.02 7.19 1.30
C MET A 142 -0.29 8.23 2.16
N PHE A 143 -0.94 8.81 3.16
CA PHE A 143 -0.34 9.82 4.03
C PHE A 143 0.86 9.30 4.85
N PRO A 144 0.76 8.23 5.67
CA PRO A 144 1.89 7.68 6.40
C PRO A 144 2.98 7.12 5.50
N THR A 145 2.65 6.62 4.29
CA THR A 145 3.70 6.20 3.33
C THR A 145 4.50 7.37 2.80
N LEU A 146 3.86 8.51 2.51
CA LEU A 146 4.55 9.75 2.15
C LEU A 146 5.33 10.35 3.32
N LEU A 147 4.80 10.29 4.55
CA LEU A 147 5.51 10.74 5.75
C LEU A 147 6.76 9.90 6.03
N LEU A 148 6.65 8.57 5.95
CA LEU A 148 7.81 7.68 6.09
C LEU A 148 8.89 8.00 5.05
N ARG A 149 8.48 8.39 3.84
CA ARG A 149 9.40 8.79 2.78
C ARG A 149 10.06 10.10 3.13
N PHE A 150 9.26 11.11 3.47
CA PHE A 150 9.75 12.42 3.87
C PHE A 150 10.75 12.32 5.03
N VAL A 151 10.43 11.54 6.07
CA VAL A 151 11.35 11.29 7.19
C VAL A 151 12.61 10.55 6.73
N SER A 152 12.49 9.53 5.87
CA SER A 152 13.66 8.80 5.36
C SER A 152 14.60 9.68 4.54
N THR A 153 14.04 10.55 3.69
CA THR A 153 14.79 11.52 2.88
C THR A 153 15.41 12.60 3.77
N ASN A 154 14.66 13.10 4.75
CA ASN A 154 15.17 14.13 5.65
C ASN A 154 16.32 13.59 6.52
N ARG A 155 16.24 12.34 6.99
CA ARG A 155 17.33 11.67 7.71
C ARG A 155 18.57 11.48 6.82
N ALA A 156 18.38 11.13 5.55
CA ALA A 156 19.48 11.03 4.59
C ALA A 156 20.15 12.40 4.34
N ASN A 157 19.35 13.47 4.21
CA ASN A 157 19.84 14.82 4.02
C ASN A 157 20.58 15.35 5.26
N SER A 158 20.06 15.13 6.47
CA SER A 158 20.75 15.53 7.71
C SER A 158 22.10 14.81 7.88
N ALA A 159 22.19 13.53 7.51
CA ALA A 159 23.45 12.79 7.54
C ALA A 159 24.48 13.34 6.55
N ALA A 160 24.04 13.77 5.36
CA ALA A 160 24.92 14.39 4.37
C ALA A 160 25.45 15.76 4.84
N ILE A 161 24.59 16.59 5.44
CA ILE A 161 24.98 17.90 5.99
C ILE A 161 26.01 17.73 7.10
N ASN A 162 25.76 16.84 8.08
CA ASN A 162 26.71 16.58 9.16
C ASN A 162 28.08 16.08 8.64
N HIS A 163 28.09 15.30 7.56
CA HIS A 163 29.34 14.85 6.95
C HIS A 163 30.10 16.00 6.27
N ILE A 164 29.39 16.98 5.69
CA ILE A 164 30.02 18.18 5.10
C ILE A 164 30.58 19.08 6.21
N GLU A 165 29.84 19.30 7.30
CA GLU A 165 30.30 20.10 8.45
C GLU A 165 31.59 19.52 9.08
N VAL A 166 31.70 18.19 9.20
CA VAL A 166 32.92 17.53 9.69
C VAL A 166 34.11 17.74 8.75
N LEU A 167 33.89 17.75 7.44
CA LEU A 167 34.93 18.02 6.44
C LEU A 167 35.30 19.50 6.35
N GLU A 168 34.44 20.41 6.81
CA GLU A 168 34.65 21.86 6.84
C GLU A 168 35.35 22.34 8.13
N GLN A 169 35.64 21.44 9.08
CA GLN A 169 36.49 21.73 10.25
C GLN A 169 38.01 21.48 10.10
N PRO A 170 38.71 21.63 8.95
CA PRO A 170 40.10 21.19 8.88
C PRO A 170 41.14 22.12 9.53
N ASN A 171 40.82 23.30 10.09
CA ASN A 171 41.89 24.27 10.48
C ASN A 171 41.76 25.03 11.83
N SER A 172 40.84 24.72 12.76
CA SER A 172 40.77 25.48 14.03
C SER A 172 41.57 24.89 15.20
N VAL A 173 42.42 23.86 14.98
CA VAL A 173 43.15 23.17 16.06
C VAL A 173 44.68 23.25 15.91
N HIS A 174 45.19 23.91 14.86
CA HIS A 174 46.64 24.08 14.69
C HIS A 174 47.21 25.46 15.06
N ASP A 175 46.36 26.40 15.49
CA ASP A 175 46.77 27.73 15.98
C ASP A 175 46.39 27.92 17.45
N ALA A 176 47.04 27.18 18.36
CA ALA A 176 47.06 27.49 19.80
C ALA A 176 48.35 26.98 20.45
#